data_AF-A0A2P2JI71-F1
#
_entry.id   AF-A0A2P2JI71-F1
#
_cell.length_a   1.000
_cell.length_b   1.000
_cell.length_c   1.000
_cell.angle_alpha   90.00
_cell.angle_beta   90.00
_cell.angle_gamma   90.00
#
_symmetry.space_group_name_H-M   'P 1'
#
loop_
_entity.id
_entity.type
_entity.pdbx_description
1 polymer ?
#
loop_
_entity_poly.entity_id
_entity_poly.type
_entity_poly.pdbx_seq_one_letter_code
_entity_poly.pdbx_strand_id
1 'polypeptide(L)'
;MNAIFSAQRSMVPIDSCFVGAHNSAFLQQASYITGGVYVKPQHLDGLFQYLVTVFATDLHSRSFLQLPRPAGVDFRASCFCHKMTIDMGYICSVCLSIFCKHRKKCSTCGSVFGQAQSDDSTTSDRKRKAAET
;
A
#
# COMPACT_ATOMS: atom_id res chain seq x y z
N MET A 1 -1.25 3.56 1.43
CA MET A 1 -1.74 2.70 0.33
C MET A 1 -3.17 3.02 -0.05
N ASN A 2 -4.16 3.00 0.86
CA ASN A 2 -5.58 3.25 0.49
C ASN A 2 -5.81 4.52 -0.36
N ALA A 3 -5.20 5.66 0.03
CA ALA A 3 -5.32 6.90 -0.73
C ALA A 3 -4.80 6.79 -2.18
N ILE A 4 -3.74 6.00 -2.41
CA ILE A 4 -3.16 5.76 -3.74
C ILE A 4 -4.16 4.99 -4.60
N PHE A 5 -4.76 3.92 -4.05
CA PHE A 5 -5.77 3.14 -4.79
C PHE A 5 -7.05 3.94 -5.03
N SER A 6 -7.46 4.79 -4.10
CA SER A 6 -8.56 5.72 -4.31
C SER A 6 -8.25 6.70 -5.45
N ALA A 7 -7.05 7.28 -5.47
CA ALA A 7 -6.62 8.18 -6.54
C ALA A 7 -6.58 7.47 -7.90
N GLN A 8 -6.04 6.25 -7.96
CA GLN A 8 -6.05 5.42 -9.17
C GLN A 8 -7.47 5.18 -9.68
N ARG A 9 -8.41 4.80 -8.79
CA ARG A 9 -9.82 4.57 -9.15
C ARG A 9 -10.51 5.84 -9.65
N SER A 10 -10.15 6.99 -9.11
CA SER A 10 -10.64 8.29 -9.54
C SER A 10 -9.90 8.84 -10.76
N MET A 11 -8.94 8.10 -11.33
CA MET A 11 -8.10 8.53 -12.45
C MET A 11 -7.36 9.85 -12.17
N VAL A 12 -6.97 10.06 -10.91
CA VAL A 12 -6.19 11.23 -10.48
C VAL A 12 -4.72 10.80 -10.36
N PRO A 13 -3.83 11.25 -11.26
CA PRO A 13 -2.41 10.95 -11.15
C PRO A 13 -1.80 11.62 -9.91
N ILE A 14 -0.89 10.91 -9.26
CA ILE A 14 -0.06 11.44 -8.18
C ILE A 14 1.35 11.63 -8.73
N ASP A 15 1.78 12.87 -8.89
CA ASP A 15 3.16 13.16 -9.25
C ASP A 15 4.01 13.37 -7.98
N SER A 16 5.26 12.92 -7.99
CA SER A 16 6.19 13.03 -6.88
C SER A 16 7.51 13.66 -7.32
N CYS A 17 7.79 14.86 -6.79
CA CYS A 17 9.10 15.48 -6.89
C CYS A 17 9.88 15.19 -5.60
N PHE A 18 10.98 14.45 -5.71
CA PHE A 18 11.84 14.14 -4.57
C PHE A 18 12.97 15.15 -4.45
N VAL A 19 12.98 15.90 -3.34
CA VAL A 19 14.04 16.85 -2.96
C VAL A 19 14.67 16.38 -1.66
N GLY A 20 15.98 16.10 -1.66
CA GLY A 20 16.73 15.72 -0.45
C GLY A 20 17.61 14.48 -0.62
N ALA A 21 18.01 13.91 0.52
CA ALA A 21 18.93 12.77 0.58
C ALA A 21 18.24 11.41 0.46
N HIS A 22 17.03 11.26 1.02
CA HIS A 22 16.33 9.97 1.11
C HIS A 22 15.06 9.93 0.27
N ASN A 23 14.98 8.97 -0.67
CA ASN A 23 13.77 8.73 -1.43
C ASN A 23 12.73 7.93 -0.64
N SER A 24 11.47 7.96 -1.10
CA SER A 24 10.39 7.13 -0.57
C SER A 24 9.92 6.14 -1.62
N ALA A 25 10.07 4.84 -1.34
CA ALA A 25 9.54 3.78 -2.18
C ALA A 25 8.00 3.88 -2.32
N PHE A 26 7.30 4.31 -1.28
CA PHE A 26 5.84 4.48 -1.33
C PHE A 26 5.40 5.59 -2.30
N LEU A 27 6.16 6.68 -2.39
CA LEU A 27 5.84 7.76 -3.34
C LEU A 27 6.20 7.38 -4.79
N GLN A 28 7.25 6.59 -4.97
CA GLN A 28 7.55 5.96 -6.26
C GLN A 28 6.41 5.04 -6.71
N GLN A 29 5.96 4.15 -5.83
CA GLN A 29 4.79 3.28 -6.07
C GLN A 29 3.53 4.09 -6.33
N ALA A 30 3.29 5.16 -5.55
CA ALA A 30 2.12 6.01 -5.73
C ALA A 30 2.07 6.61 -7.13
N SER A 31 3.19 7.16 -7.59
CA SER A 31 3.29 7.77 -8.92
C SER A 31 3.10 6.72 -10.00
N TYR A 32 3.74 5.56 -9.86
CA TYR A 32 3.60 4.47 -10.83
C TYR A 32 2.16 3.93 -10.92
N ILE A 33 1.53 3.61 -9.78
CA ILE A 33 0.18 3.00 -9.74
C ILE A 33 -0.87 3.95 -10.33
N THR A 34 -0.72 5.25 -10.12
CA THR A 34 -1.67 6.26 -10.59
C THR A 34 -1.36 6.80 -11.99
N GLY A 35 -0.28 6.33 -12.62
CA GLY A 35 0.17 6.83 -13.93
C GLY A 35 0.77 8.23 -13.89
N GLY A 36 1.17 8.70 -12.71
CA GLY A 36 1.91 9.96 -12.52
C GLY A 36 3.41 9.83 -12.77
N VAL A 37 4.13 10.91 -12.47
CA VAL A 37 5.56 11.08 -12.72
C VAL A 37 6.34 11.12 -11.41
N TYR A 38 7.43 10.35 -11.34
CA TYR A 38 8.39 10.40 -10.24
C TYR A 38 9.72 10.97 -10.73
N VAL A 39 10.14 12.13 -10.20
CA VAL A 39 11.38 12.81 -10.61
C VAL A 39 12.23 13.20 -9.40
N LYS A 40 13.53 12.95 -9.50
CA LYS A 40 14.56 13.55 -8.65
C LYS A 40 15.33 14.59 -9.47
N PRO A 41 15.16 15.90 -9.20
CA PRO A 41 15.96 16.93 -9.86
C PRO A 41 17.46 16.71 -9.60
N GLN A 42 18.27 16.71 -10.66
CA GLN A 42 19.74 16.55 -10.55
C GLN A 42 20.39 17.82 -9.99
N HIS A 43 19.90 18.98 -10.42
CA HIS A 43 20.35 20.30 -9.98
C HIS A 43 19.17 21.04 -9.35
N LEU A 44 19.31 21.42 -8.08
CA LEU A 44 18.26 22.14 -7.36
C LEU A 44 18.09 23.59 -7.83
N ASP A 45 19.14 24.20 -8.40
CA ASP A 45 19.06 25.55 -8.99
C ASP A 45 18.03 25.60 -10.15
N GLY A 46 17.80 24.47 -10.81
CA GLY A 46 16.79 24.31 -11.86
C GLY A 46 15.42 23.83 -11.36
N LEU A 47 15.17 23.76 -10.05
CA LEU A 47 13.95 23.15 -9.50
C LEU A 47 12.67 23.80 -10.05
N PHE A 48 12.66 25.12 -10.20
CA PHE A 48 11.52 25.84 -10.78
C PHE A 48 11.18 25.34 -12.19
N GLN A 49 12.21 25.13 -13.02
CA GLN A 49 12.03 24.59 -14.36
C GLN A 49 11.38 23.20 -14.33
N TYR A 50 11.83 22.31 -13.43
CA TYR A 50 11.20 20.99 -13.26
C TYR A 50 9.72 21.12 -12.83
N LEU A 51 9.43 21.97 -11.84
CA LEU A 51 8.07 22.16 -11.32
C LEU A 51 7.11 22.66 -12.40
N VAL A 52 7.52 23.64 -13.20
CA VAL A 52 6.67 24.19 -14.26
C VAL A 52 6.52 23.23 -15.44
N THR A 53 7.61 22.61 -15.89
CA THR A 53 7.58 21.80 -17.12
C THR A 53 6.96 20.42 -16.92
N VAL A 54 7.14 19.81 -15.74
CA VAL A 54 6.65 18.45 -15.47
C VAL A 54 5.35 18.48 -14.66
N PHE A 55 5.29 19.27 -13.58
CA PHE A 55 4.23 19.13 -12.57
C PHE A 55 3.06 20.11 -12.74
N ALA A 56 3.22 21.20 -13.49
CA ALA A 56 2.15 22.19 -13.72
C ALA A 56 1.26 21.85 -14.94
N THR A 57 1.63 20.86 -15.74
CA THR A 57 0.87 20.47 -16.92
C THR A 57 -0.45 19.80 -16.53
N ASP A 58 -1.52 20.03 -17.30
CA ASP A 58 -2.80 19.35 -17.10
C ASP A 58 -2.80 17.93 -17.70
N LEU A 59 -3.79 17.11 -17.36
CA LEU A 59 -3.86 15.71 -17.78
C LEU A 59 -3.93 15.53 -19.31
N HIS A 60 -4.60 16.42 -20.04
CA HIS A 60 -4.68 16.33 -21.50
C HIS A 60 -3.33 16.68 -22.13
N SER A 61 -2.74 17.80 -21.74
CA SER A 61 -1.45 18.26 -22.28
C SER A 61 -0.32 17.26 -22.04
N ARG A 62 -0.34 16.54 -20.91
CA ARG A 62 0.64 15.47 -20.61
C ARG A 62 0.76 14.41 -21.71
N SER A 63 -0.32 14.11 -22.44
CA SER A 63 -0.30 13.11 -23.52
C SER A 63 0.50 13.52 -24.76
N PHE A 64 0.74 14.82 -24.93
CA PHE A 64 1.50 15.38 -26.05
C PHE A 64 2.94 15.73 -25.68
N LEU A 65 3.27 15.67 -24.38
CA LEU A 65 4.60 16.00 -23.87
C LEU A 65 5.41 14.73 -23.62
N GLN A 66 6.71 14.79 -23.94
CA GLN A 66 7.64 13.74 -23.55
C GLN A 66 8.04 13.93 -22.09
N LEU A 67 7.24 13.37 -21.19
CA LEU A 67 7.54 13.38 -19.76
C LEU A 67 8.63 12.36 -19.40
N PRO A 68 9.36 12.58 -18.29
CA PRO A 68 10.31 11.61 -17.77
C PRO A 68 9.65 10.24 -17.60
N ARG A 69 10.29 9.20 -18.15
CA ARG A 69 9.75 7.84 -18.06
C ARG A 69 9.71 7.36 -16.60
N PRO A 70 8.67 6.62 -16.20
CA PRO A 70 8.62 6.01 -14.89
C PRO A 70 9.87 5.14 -14.67
N ALA A 71 10.61 5.40 -13.59
CA ALA A 71 11.67 4.50 -13.17
C ALA A 71 11.07 3.16 -12.71
N GLY A 72 11.85 2.07 -12.83
CA GLY A 72 11.45 0.78 -12.27
C GLY A 72 11.20 0.89 -10.77
N VAL A 73 10.04 0.44 -10.31
CA VAL A 73 9.62 0.53 -8.90
C VAL A 73 9.73 -0.85 -8.23
N ASP A 74 10.23 -0.87 -7.00
CA ASP A 74 10.28 -2.06 -6.16
C ASP A 74 8.93 -2.28 -5.46
N PHE A 75 8.25 -3.40 -5.76
CA PHE A 75 6.97 -3.80 -5.17
C PHE A 75 7.10 -4.85 -4.07
N ARG A 76 8.31 -5.18 -3.63
CA ARG A 76 8.52 -6.17 -2.58
C ARG A 76 7.80 -5.74 -1.29
N ALA A 77 7.18 -6.72 -0.65
CA ALA A 77 6.50 -6.50 0.61
C ALA A 77 7.51 -6.21 1.73
N SER A 78 7.16 -5.28 2.61
CA SER A 78 7.89 -5.06 3.86
C SER A 78 7.23 -5.86 4.98
N CYS A 79 8.04 -6.62 5.71
CA CYS A 79 7.56 -7.43 6.81
C CYS A 79 7.08 -6.57 7.99
N PHE A 80 5.99 -6.96 8.66
CA PHE A 80 5.48 -6.22 9.83
C PHE A 80 6.41 -6.35 11.06
N CYS A 81 7.21 -7.41 11.12
CA CYS A 81 8.20 -7.68 12.18
C CYS A 81 9.32 -6.63 12.23
N HIS A 82 10.06 -6.46 11.13
CA HIS A 82 11.28 -5.63 11.10
C HIS A 82 11.18 -4.43 10.17
N LYS A 83 10.09 -4.29 9.41
CA LYS A 83 9.88 -3.23 8.41
C LYS A 83 10.89 -3.24 7.26
N MET A 84 11.59 -4.37 7.08
CA MET A 84 12.48 -4.60 5.96
C MET A 84 11.74 -5.28 4.79
N THR A 85 12.15 -4.96 3.57
CA THR A 85 11.69 -5.63 2.35
C THR A 85 12.11 -7.09 2.36
N ILE A 86 11.19 -7.99 2.02
CA ILE A 86 11.45 -9.43 1.93
C ILE A 86 11.04 -9.95 0.55
N ASP A 87 11.73 -10.98 0.08
CA ASP A 87 11.40 -11.68 -1.17
C ASP A 87 10.40 -12.82 -0.92
N MET A 88 10.67 -13.63 0.12
CA MET A 88 9.80 -14.70 0.58
C MET A 88 9.33 -14.44 2.02
N GLY A 89 8.05 -14.72 2.31
CA GLY A 89 7.45 -14.46 3.61
C GLY A 89 6.22 -15.30 3.92
N TYR A 90 5.72 -15.18 5.14
CA TYR A 90 4.52 -15.85 5.64
C TYR A 90 3.38 -14.84 5.76
N ILE A 91 2.19 -15.20 5.32
CA ILE A 91 1.01 -14.32 5.34
C ILE A 91 0.00 -14.84 6.35
N CYS A 92 -0.55 -13.95 7.18
CA CYS A 92 -1.69 -14.28 8.02
C CYS A 92 -2.96 -14.39 7.17
N SER A 93 -3.63 -15.54 7.17
CA SER A 93 -4.88 -15.75 6.43
C SER A 93 -6.05 -14.88 6.94
N VAL A 94 -6.00 -14.40 8.18
CA VAL A 94 -7.07 -13.61 8.78
C VAL A 94 -6.95 -12.12 8.45
N CYS A 95 -5.76 -11.53 8.69
CA CYS A 95 -5.55 -10.08 8.58
C CYS A 95 -4.56 -9.67 7.48
N LEU A 96 -4.10 -10.61 6.66
CA LEU A 96 -3.15 -10.40 5.55
C LEU A 96 -1.81 -9.77 5.94
N SER A 97 -1.47 -9.74 7.23
CA SER A 97 -0.17 -9.25 7.71
C SER A 97 0.95 -10.19 7.27
N ILE A 98 2.05 -9.60 6.80
CA ILE A 98 3.21 -10.30 6.21
C ILE A 98 4.35 -10.38 7.21
N PHE A 99 4.96 -11.56 7.35
CA PHE A 99 6.04 -11.86 8.29
C PHE A 99 7.26 -12.47 7.61
N CYS A 100 8.42 -12.07 8.12
CA CYS A 100 9.75 -12.51 7.68
C CYS A 100 10.10 -13.95 8.09
N LYS A 101 9.45 -14.49 9.13
CA LYS A 101 9.69 -15.83 9.68
C LYS A 101 8.36 -16.43 10.15
N HIS A 102 8.29 -17.75 10.18
CA HIS A 102 7.14 -18.46 10.75
C HIS A 102 6.94 -18.07 12.21
N ARG A 103 5.69 -17.85 12.62
CA ARG A 103 5.27 -17.52 13.99
C ARG A 103 4.15 -18.49 14.36
N LYS A 104 3.92 -18.73 15.65
CA LYS A 104 2.76 -19.53 16.14
C LYS A 104 1.49 -18.70 16.31
N LYS A 105 1.63 -17.37 16.47
CA LYS A 105 0.55 -16.41 16.66
C LYS A 105 0.81 -15.16 15.84
N CYS A 106 -0.23 -14.58 15.26
CA CYS A 106 -0.17 -13.30 14.56
C CYS A 106 0.02 -12.16 15.57
N SER A 107 1.06 -11.34 15.41
CA SER A 107 1.27 -10.17 16.27
C SER A 107 0.30 -9.03 16.01
N THR A 108 -0.39 -9.03 14.87
CA THR A 108 -1.32 -7.96 14.46
C THR A 108 -2.75 -8.22 14.94
N CYS A 109 -3.31 -9.40 14.67
CA CYS A 109 -4.70 -9.74 15.03
C CYS A 109 -4.82 -10.79 16.14
N GLY A 110 -3.72 -11.39 16.57
CA GLY A 110 -3.73 -12.39 17.64
C GLY A 110 -4.14 -13.81 17.24
N SER A 111 -4.43 -14.08 15.97
CA SER A 111 -4.80 -15.44 15.51
C SER A 111 -3.67 -16.45 15.75
N VAL A 112 -4.01 -17.65 16.22
CA VAL A 112 -3.04 -18.76 16.36
C VAL A 112 -2.98 -19.53 15.04
N PHE A 113 -1.79 -19.72 14.50
CA PHE A 113 -1.59 -20.41 13.23
C PHE A 113 -1.59 -21.93 13.45
N GLY A 114 -2.32 -22.67 12.61
CA GLY A 114 -2.35 -24.14 12.64
C GLY A 114 -3.38 -24.78 13.58
N GLN A 115 -4.20 -24.00 14.28
CA GLN A 115 -5.42 -24.53 14.89
C GLN A 115 -6.55 -24.52 13.86
N ALA A 116 -7.12 -25.69 13.56
CA ALA A 116 -8.43 -25.74 12.92
C ALA A 116 -9.42 -24.99 13.83
N GLN A 117 -10.27 -24.13 13.26
CA GLN A 117 -11.36 -23.54 14.03
C GLN A 117 -12.22 -24.68 14.56
N SER A 118 -12.14 -24.97 15.85
CA SER A 118 -13.17 -25.76 16.51
C SER A 118 -14.40 -24.87 16.58
N ASP A 119 -15.42 -25.21 15.78
CA ASP A 119 -16.77 -24.67 15.92
C ASP A 119 -17.31 -25.03 17.30
N ASP A 120 -16.93 -24.25 18.31
CA ASP A 120 -17.52 -24.36 19.64
C ASP A 120 -18.81 -23.54 19.63
N SER A 121 -19.84 -24.11 19.00
CA SER A 121 -21.21 -23.67 19.13
C SER A 121 -21.65 -23.86 20.58
N THR A 122 -21.33 -22.89 21.43
CA THR A 122 -21.97 -22.76 22.74
C THR A 122 -23.40 -22.30 22.51
N THR A 123 -24.28 -23.28 22.24
CA THR A 123 -25.73 -23.14 22.40
C THR A 123 -26.00 -22.78 23.85
N SER A 124 -26.11 -21.48 24.14
CA SER A 124 -26.64 -21.01 25.42
C SER A 124 -28.14 -21.34 25.45
N ASP A 125 -28.51 -22.32 26.26
CA ASP A 125 -29.87 -22.59 26.69
C ASP A 125 -30.61 -21.29 27.05
N ARG A 126 -31.56 -20.88 26.21
CA ARG A 126 -32.65 -19.98 26.60
C ARG A 126 -33.98 -20.68 26.39
N LYS A 127 -34.28 -21.51 27.39
CA LYS A 127 -35.60 -22.00 27.82
C LYS A 127 -36.75 -21.15 27.27
N ARG A 128 -37.44 -21.65 26.25
CA ARG A 128 -38.65 -21.05 25.68
C ARG A 128 -39.77 -21.23 26.72
N LYS A 129 -40.14 -20.14 27.38
CA LYS A 129 -41.25 -20.07 28.34
C LYS A 129 -42.55 -20.44 27.61
N ALA A 130 -43.27 -21.42 28.14
CA ALA A 130 -44.60 -21.80 27.67
C ALA A 130 -45.56 -20.60 27.77
N ALA A 131 -46.38 -20.41 26.75
CA ALA A 131 -47.50 -19.49 26.79
C ALA A 131 -48.69 -20.22 27.42
N GLU A 132 -49.12 -19.74 28.58
CA GLU A 132 -50.48 -19.92 29.09
C GLU A 132 -51.38 -18.86 28.47
N THR A 133 -52.66 -19.25 28.29
CA THR A 133 -53.83 -18.55 27.75
C THR A 133 -53.97 -18.46 26.23
#